data_AF-A0A093V380-F1
#
_entry.id   AF-A0A093V380-F1
#
_cell.length_a   1.000
_cell.length_b   1.000
_cell.length_c   1.000
_cell.angle_alpha   90.00
_cell.angle_beta   90.00
_cell.angle_gamma   90.00
#
_symmetry.space_group_name_H-M   'P 1'
#
loop_
_entity.id
_entity.type
_entity.pdbx_description
1 polymer ?
#
loop_
_entity_poly.entity_id
_entity_poly.type
_entity_poly.pdbx_seq_one_letter_code
_entity_poly.pdbx_strand_id
1 'polypeptide(L)'
;MSSIFCCSFITPYREARLMHEAKFQRFMTWAGNSQSSPVTNSDSYFRNPNNVPEFAVQFVQQVNYGPVEAKRYFIPDPDGFAGSQGRFLEVTEQDLIIGNFQKLNAYKNYKCGAHNKFFELNLYQKDPVNQHHWRFNISRPASDIDI
;
A
#
# COMPACT_ATOMS: atom_id res chain seq x y z
N MET A 1 -0.59 -21.47 4.83
CA MET A 1 -0.99 -20.47 3.82
C MET A 1 -0.99 -19.11 4.49
N SER A 2 -0.09 -18.21 4.09
CA SER A 2 0.11 -16.89 4.73
C SER A 2 -0.79 -15.86 4.05
N SER A 3 -1.91 -15.49 4.69
CA SER A 3 -2.72 -14.35 4.27
C SER A 3 -1.99 -13.05 4.63
N ILE A 4 -2.23 -11.97 3.89
CA ILE A 4 -1.71 -10.63 4.22
C ILE A 4 -2.20 -10.18 5.60
N PHE A 5 -3.39 -10.65 5.97
CA PHE A 5 -3.99 -10.40 7.25
C PHE A 5 -3.91 -11.62 8.17
N CYS A 6 -4.14 -11.40 9.46
CA CYS A 6 -4.15 -12.49 10.44
C CYS A 6 -5.30 -13.49 10.24
N CYS A 7 -6.44 -13.06 9.68
CA CYS A 7 -7.59 -13.91 9.33
C CYS A 7 -8.61 -13.14 8.46
N SER A 8 -9.70 -13.79 8.06
CA SER A 8 -10.78 -13.17 7.26
C SER A 8 -11.73 -12.27 8.06
N PHE A 9 -11.69 -12.30 9.40
CA PHE A 9 -12.57 -11.53 10.28
C PHE A 9 -11.98 -10.16 10.61
N ILE A 10 -11.92 -9.30 9.60
CA ILE A 10 -11.39 -7.94 9.71
C ILE A 10 -12.53 -6.96 9.50
N THR A 11 -12.58 -5.94 10.35
CA THR A 11 -13.62 -4.92 10.31
C THR A 11 -13.00 -3.53 10.20
N PRO A 12 -13.65 -2.58 9.49
CA PRO A 12 -13.24 -1.19 9.52
C PRO A 12 -13.17 -0.68 10.97
N TYR A 13 -12.09 0.01 11.32
CA TYR A 13 -11.94 0.62 12.65
C TYR A 13 -12.80 1.88 12.79
N ARG A 14 -12.98 2.62 11.69
CA ARG A 14 -13.87 3.78 11.57
C ARG A 14 -14.46 3.83 10.17
N GLU A 15 -15.76 4.05 10.08
CA GLU A 15 -16.44 4.23 8.79
C GLU A 15 -16.23 5.66 8.30
N ALA A 16 -15.19 5.88 7.50
CA ALA A 16 -15.04 7.08 6.70
C ALA A 16 -15.12 6.70 5.22
N ARG A 17 -16.07 7.29 4.51
CA ARG A 17 -16.14 7.19 3.04
C ARG A 17 -15.15 8.19 2.46
N LEU A 18 -14.12 7.69 1.79
CA LEU A 18 -13.03 8.51 1.28
C LEU A 18 -13.13 8.68 -0.24
N MET A 19 -12.57 9.77 -0.79
CA MET A 19 -12.53 10.03 -2.23
C MET A 19 -11.90 8.88 -3.05
N HIS A 20 -11.07 8.05 -2.42
CA HIS A 20 -10.39 6.92 -3.04
C HIS A 20 -10.91 5.55 -2.57
N GLU A 21 -12.16 5.48 -2.09
CA GLU A 21 -12.81 4.25 -1.61
C GLU A 21 -12.62 3.06 -2.57
N ALA A 22 -12.82 3.28 -3.87
CA ALA A 22 -12.69 2.23 -4.88
C ALA A 22 -11.29 1.60 -4.93
N LYS A 23 -10.23 2.37 -4.67
CA LYS A 23 -8.84 1.86 -4.64
C LYS A 23 -8.62 0.97 -3.42
N PHE A 24 -9.13 1.37 -2.26
CA PHE A 24 -9.10 0.54 -1.05
C PHE A 24 -9.91 -0.74 -1.22
N GLN A 25 -11.13 -0.65 -1.76
CA GLN A 25 -11.97 -1.82 -2.01
C GLN A 25 -11.29 -2.82 -2.96
N ARG A 26 -10.70 -2.33 -4.07
CA ARG A 26 -9.91 -3.17 -4.98
C ARG A 26 -8.82 -3.94 -4.25
N PHE A 27 -8.04 -3.26 -3.42
CA PHE A 27 -6.98 -3.89 -2.63
C PHE A 27 -7.54 -4.91 -1.64
N MET A 28 -8.59 -4.58 -0.90
CA MET A 28 -9.20 -5.46 0.10
C MET A 28 -9.80 -6.73 -0.53
N THR A 29 -10.46 -6.62 -1.69
CA THR A 29 -11.01 -7.76 -2.42
C THR A 29 -9.92 -8.75 -2.84
N TRP A 30 -8.78 -8.24 -3.31
CA TRP A 30 -7.63 -9.06 -3.63
C TRP A 30 -6.99 -9.66 -2.37
N ALA A 31 -6.69 -8.84 -1.36
CA ALA A 31 -5.95 -9.25 -0.16
C ALA A 31 -6.70 -10.28 0.69
N GLY A 32 -8.04 -10.26 0.70
CA GLY A 32 -8.86 -11.25 1.40
C GLY A 32 -8.74 -12.68 0.85
N ASN A 33 -8.36 -12.81 -0.43
CA ASN A 33 -8.28 -14.09 -1.13
C ASN A 33 -6.85 -14.47 -1.55
N SER A 34 -5.86 -13.63 -1.24
CA SER A 34 -4.52 -13.74 -1.81
C SER A 34 -3.44 -14.02 -0.77
N GLN A 35 -2.47 -14.81 -1.21
CA GLN A 35 -1.16 -14.90 -0.57
C GLN A 35 -0.25 -13.93 -1.33
N SER A 36 0.54 -13.12 -0.62
CA SER A 36 1.54 -12.27 -1.27
C SER A 36 2.94 -12.64 -0.83
N SER A 37 3.78 -12.83 -1.83
CA SER A 37 5.23 -12.88 -1.68
C SER A 37 5.81 -11.67 -2.41
N PRO A 38 6.89 -11.06 -1.90
CA PRO A 38 7.57 -9.99 -2.61
C PRO A 38 7.98 -10.49 -3.99
N VAL A 39 7.59 -9.74 -5.02
CA VAL A 39 8.07 -10.02 -6.37
C VAL A 39 9.32 -9.19 -6.56
N THR A 40 10.42 -9.82 -6.98
CA THR A 40 11.62 -9.11 -7.39
C THR A 40 11.32 -8.44 -8.73
N ASN A 41 10.73 -7.25 -8.68
CA ASN A 41 10.57 -6.41 -9.86
C ASN A 41 11.93 -5.78 -10.20
N SER A 42 12.24 -5.70 -11.48
CA SER A 42 13.41 -4.97 -11.96
C SER A 42 13.22 -3.46 -11.75
N ASP A 43 14.25 -2.74 -11.28
CA ASP A 43 14.33 -1.27 -11.27
C ASP A 43 13.79 -0.62 -12.55
N SER A 44 13.98 -1.28 -13.70
CA SER A 44 13.53 -0.80 -15.01
C SER A 44 12.02 -0.65 -15.13
N TYR A 45 11.25 -1.42 -14.36
CA TYR A 45 9.79 -1.34 -14.32
C TYR A 45 9.33 0.02 -13.79
N PHE A 46 9.86 0.44 -12.64
CA PHE A 46 9.49 1.70 -12.00
C PHE A 46 10.05 2.94 -12.70
N ARG A 47 11.15 2.79 -13.43
CA ARG A 47 11.73 3.87 -14.25
C ARG A 47 11.05 4.04 -15.59
N ASN A 48 10.28 3.07 -16.07
CA ASN A 48 9.61 3.16 -17.37
C ASN A 48 8.42 4.14 -17.29
N PRO A 49 8.47 5.30 -17.98
CA PRO A 49 7.37 6.27 -17.94
C PRO A 49 6.08 5.76 -18.60
N ASN A 50 6.17 4.71 -19.42
CA ASN A 50 5.02 4.08 -20.08
C ASN A 50 4.39 2.94 -19.24
N ASN A 51 5.01 2.55 -18.13
CA ASN A 51 4.52 1.47 -17.27
C ASN A 51 4.33 1.98 -15.84
N VAL A 52 3.44 2.97 -15.68
CA VAL A 52 3.19 3.63 -14.40
C VAL A 52 1.98 2.99 -13.72
N PRO A 53 2.15 2.36 -12.55
CA PRO A 53 1.02 1.91 -11.75
C PRO A 53 0.11 3.07 -11.37
N GLU A 54 -1.21 2.87 -11.47
CA GLU A 54 -2.24 3.87 -11.19
C GLU A 54 -2.14 4.45 -9.75
N PHE A 55 -1.74 3.62 -8.81
CA PHE A 55 -1.50 3.94 -7.41
C PHE A 55 -0.63 2.87 -6.76
N ALA A 56 -0.17 3.12 -5.54
CA ALA A 56 0.37 2.10 -4.66
C ALA A 56 -0.35 2.12 -3.30
N VAL A 57 -0.31 1.00 -2.60
CA VAL A 57 -0.87 0.81 -1.24
C VAL A 57 0.27 0.48 -0.30
N GLN A 58 0.43 1.24 0.76
CA GLN A 58 1.21 0.81 1.92
C GLN A 58 0.26 0.11 2.89
N PHE A 59 0.67 -1.08 3.33
CA PHE A 59 0.04 -1.84 4.39
C PHE A 59 0.93 -1.77 5.63
N VAL A 60 0.35 -1.36 6.75
CA VAL A 60 0.98 -1.34 8.06
C VAL A 60 0.19 -2.26 8.98
N GLN A 61 0.87 -3.17 9.68
CA GLN A 61 0.29 -4.02 10.71
C GLN A 61 0.89 -3.68 12.08
N GLN A 62 0.02 -3.60 13.07
CA GLN A 62 0.37 -3.39 14.48
C GLN A 62 -0.37 -4.40 15.36
N VAL A 63 0.18 -4.68 16.53
CA VAL A 63 -0.50 -5.39 17.61
C VAL A 63 -0.78 -4.43 18.75
N ASN A 64 -2.01 -4.44 19.28
CA ASN A 64 -2.40 -3.67 20.47
C ASN A 64 -2.07 -2.16 20.42
N TYR A 65 -2.22 -1.50 19.25
CA TYR A 65 -1.79 -0.11 19.00
C TYR A 65 -0.31 0.18 19.31
N GLY A 66 0.51 -0.86 19.43
CA GLY A 66 1.92 -0.77 19.76
C GLY A 66 2.81 -0.66 18.51
N PRO A 67 4.02 -1.24 18.55
CA PRO A 67 4.98 -1.11 17.45
C PRO A 67 4.45 -1.74 16.16
N VAL A 68 4.96 -1.23 15.04
CA VAL A 68 4.71 -1.79 13.71
C VAL A 68 5.39 -3.14 13.60
N GLU A 69 4.61 -4.18 13.34
CA GLU A 69 5.11 -5.55 13.13
C GLU A 69 5.43 -5.80 11.66
N ALA A 70 4.67 -5.18 10.74
CA ALA A 70 4.89 -5.31 9.31
C ALA A 70 4.60 -4.00 8.60
N LYS A 71 5.44 -3.68 7.62
CA LYS A 71 5.21 -2.60 6.65
C LYS A 71 5.52 -3.15 5.27
N ARG A 72 4.53 -3.13 4.38
CA ARG A 72 4.59 -3.72 3.04
C ARG A 72 4.01 -2.75 2.02
N TYR A 73 4.42 -2.86 0.78
CA TYR A 73 3.95 -1.98 -0.30
C TYR A 73 3.45 -2.81 -1.46
N PHE A 74 2.38 -2.34 -2.11
CA PHE A 74 1.73 -3.05 -3.19
C PHE A 74 1.35 -2.13 -4.33
N ILE A 75 1.45 -2.62 -5.56
CA ILE A 75 0.97 -1.93 -6.76
C ILE A 75 -0.02 -2.83 -7.53
N PRO A 76 -0.99 -2.25 -8.26
CA PRO A 76 -1.75 -2.96 -9.28
C PRO A 76 -0.82 -3.66 -10.29
N ASP A 77 -1.07 -4.95 -10.54
CA ASP A 77 -0.34 -5.76 -11.54
C ASP A 77 -0.78 -5.39 -12.97
N PRO A 78 0.04 -4.73 -13.80
CA PRO A 78 -0.40 -4.23 -15.11
C PRO A 78 -0.88 -5.35 -16.05
N ASP A 79 -0.29 -6.54 -15.96
CA ASP A 79 -0.61 -7.68 -16.81
C ASP A 79 -1.75 -8.54 -16.23
N GLY A 80 -1.95 -8.46 -14.91
CA GLY A 80 -3.01 -9.15 -14.17
C GLY A 80 -4.35 -8.40 -14.10
N PHE A 81 -4.50 -7.26 -14.79
CA PHE A 81 -5.68 -6.40 -14.75
C PHE A 81 -6.79 -6.75 -15.76
N ALA A 82 -6.74 -7.95 -16.37
CA ALA A 82 -7.82 -8.47 -17.19
C ALA A 82 -9.00 -8.96 -16.31
N GLY A 83 -9.84 -8.04 -15.84
CA GLY A 83 -11.09 -8.33 -15.12
C GLY A 83 -11.30 -7.54 -13.83
N SER A 84 -12.46 -7.73 -13.18
CA SER A 84 -12.92 -7.00 -11.99
C SER A 84 -12.22 -7.37 -10.67
N GLN A 85 -11.20 -8.24 -10.71
CA GLN A 85 -10.38 -8.63 -9.56
C GLN A 85 -8.89 -8.55 -9.89
N GLY A 86 -8.42 -7.36 -10.25
CA GLY A 86 -7.01 -7.13 -10.56
C GLY A 86 -6.08 -7.58 -9.43
N ARG A 87 -4.96 -8.20 -9.81
CA ARG A 87 -3.93 -8.66 -8.88
C ARG A 87 -3.07 -7.49 -8.39
N PHE A 88 -2.42 -7.68 -7.24
CA PHE A 88 -1.40 -6.77 -6.75
C PHE A 88 -0.06 -7.48 -6.64
N LEU A 89 1.00 -6.74 -6.93
CA LEU A 89 2.38 -7.14 -6.74
C LEU A 89 2.93 -6.46 -5.51
N GLU A 90 3.61 -7.21 -4.64
CA GLU A 90 4.36 -6.62 -3.54
C GLU A 90 5.67 -6.04 -4.04
N VAL A 91 5.98 -4.82 -3.61
CA VAL A 91 7.12 -4.01 -4.03
C VAL A 91 7.85 -3.48 -2.80
N THR A 92 9.05 -2.96 -2.99
CA THR A 92 9.80 -2.33 -1.91
C THR A 92 9.45 -0.85 -1.77
N GLU A 93 9.82 -0.26 -0.64
CA GLU A 93 9.79 1.20 -0.48
C GLU A 93 10.71 1.89 -1.50
N GLN A 94 11.88 1.30 -1.77
CA GLN A 94 12.82 1.86 -2.73
C GLN A 94 12.24 1.95 -4.15
N ASP A 95 11.43 0.97 -4.55
CA ASP A 95 10.75 0.98 -5.85
C ASP A 95 9.80 2.16 -6.00
N LEU A 96 9.05 2.47 -4.93
CA LEU A 96 8.16 3.61 -4.90
C LEU A 96 8.94 4.95 -4.92
N ILE A 97 10.17 5.00 -4.35
CA ILE A 97 11.06 6.17 -4.40
C ILE A 97 11.49 6.40 -5.84
N ILE A 98 12.00 5.34 -6.47
CA ILE A 98 12.47 5.34 -7.86
C ILE A 98 11.32 5.72 -8.81
N GLY A 99 10.10 5.22 -8.55
CA GLY A 99 8.91 5.53 -9.32
C GLY A 99 8.30 6.92 -9.05
N ASN A 100 8.87 7.71 -8.15
CA ASN A 100 8.39 9.04 -7.73
C ASN A 100 6.95 9.04 -7.19
N PHE A 101 6.63 8.04 -6.36
CA PHE A 101 5.35 7.95 -5.67
C PHE A 101 5.33 8.85 -4.42
N GLN A 102 4.21 9.51 -4.19
CA GLN A 102 3.97 10.35 -3.02
C GLN A 102 2.74 9.89 -2.25
N LYS A 103 2.81 9.99 -0.91
CA LYS A 103 1.70 9.63 -0.03
C LYS A 103 0.54 10.58 -0.25
N LEU A 104 -0.64 10.05 -0.50
CA LEU A 104 -1.88 10.81 -0.49
C LEU A 104 -2.35 11.02 0.95
N ASN A 105 -3.11 12.09 1.20
CA ASN A 105 -3.86 12.23 2.44
C ASN A 105 -5.12 11.34 2.42
N ALA A 106 -4.94 10.04 2.20
CA ALA A 106 -5.99 9.06 2.09
C ALA A 106 -5.53 7.74 2.73
N TYR A 107 -6.19 7.38 3.84
CA TYR A 107 -5.85 6.19 4.61
C TYR A 107 -7.11 5.48 5.15
N LYS A 108 -7.03 4.17 5.34
CA LYS A 108 -8.08 3.37 5.99
C LYS A 108 -7.52 2.47 7.06
N ASN A 109 -8.24 2.43 8.18
CA ASN A 109 -7.88 1.62 9.33
C ASN A 109 -8.86 0.46 9.49
N TYR A 110 -8.31 -0.70 9.81
CA TYR A 110 -9.02 -1.93 10.04
C TYR A 110 -8.53 -2.59 11.33
N LYS A 111 -9.35 -3.45 11.93
CA LYS A 111 -8.97 -4.24 13.10
C LYS A 111 -9.45 -5.68 12.99
N CYS A 112 -8.68 -6.57 13.60
CA CYS A 112 -9.10 -7.91 13.95
C CYS A 112 -9.18 -8.03 15.47
N GLY A 113 -10.40 -8.14 16.00
CA GLY A 113 -10.61 -8.28 17.45
C GLY A 113 -10.05 -9.59 18.02
N ALA A 114 -10.16 -10.70 17.26
CA ALA A 114 -9.72 -12.02 17.71
C ALA A 114 -8.21 -12.13 17.95
N HIS A 115 -7.40 -11.38 17.19
CA HIS A 115 -5.93 -11.43 17.28
C HIS A 115 -5.32 -10.13 17.83
N ASN A 116 -6.17 -9.17 18.25
CA ASN A 116 -5.77 -7.83 18.68
C ASN A 116 -4.81 -7.12 17.69
N LYS A 117 -5.10 -7.28 16.38
CA LYS A 117 -4.32 -6.68 15.29
C LYS A 117 -5.02 -5.46 14.72
N PHE A 118 -4.22 -4.48 14.35
CA PHE A 118 -4.63 -3.25 13.67
C PHE A 118 -3.90 -3.15 12.35
N PHE A 119 -4.62 -2.69 11.32
CA PHE A 119 -4.09 -2.54 9.98
C PHE A 119 -4.39 -1.14 9.48
N GLU A 120 -3.38 -0.46 8.95
CA GLU A 120 -3.52 0.82 8.26
C GLU A 120 -3.14 0.63 6.80
N LEU A 121 -4.01 1.09 5.91
CA LEU A 121 -3.78 1.18 4.48
C LEU A 121 -3.58 2.64 4.11
N ASN A 122 -2.47 3.00 3.48
CA ASN A 122 -2.23 4.32 2.92
C ASN A 122 -2.13 4.26 1.41
N LEU A 123 -2.61 5.28 0.71
CA LEU A 123 -2.48 5.38 -0.74
C LEU A 123 -1.32 6.26 -1.15
N TYR A 124 -0.72 5.89 -2.28
CA TYR A 124 0.35 6.61 -2.95
C TYR A 124 0.02 6.78 -4.42
N GLN A 125 0.45 7.88 -5.03
CA GLN A 125 0.38 8.08 -6.49
C GLN A 125 1.65 8.73 -7.00
N LYS A 126 1.96 8.50 -8.27
CA LYS A 126 3.08 9.18 -8.94
C LYS A 126 2.82 10.68 -8.96
N ASP A 127 3.82 11.47 -8.56
CA ASP A 127 3.78 12.93 -8.70
C ASP A 127 4.02 13.30 -10.18
N PRO A 128 3.03 13.93 -10.86
CA PRO A 128 3.17 14.32 -12.26
C PRO A 128 4.08 15.55 -12.45
N VAL A 129 4.38 16.31 -11.38
CA VAL A 129 5.04 17.63 -11.46
C VAL A 129 6.55 17.53 -11.22
N ASN A 130 7.01 16.67 -10.30
CA ASN A 130 8.44 16.54 -9.98
C ASN A 130 9.16 15.50 -10.84
N GLN A 131 9.38 15.78 -12.13
CA GLN A 131 10.30 14.97 -12.94
C GLN A 131 11.78 15.25 -12.61
N HIS A 132 12.08 16.41 -11.98
CA HIS A 132 13.44 16.90 -11.74
C HIS A 132 13.93 16.77 -10.28
N HIS A 133 13.03 16.69 -9.30
CA HIS A 133 13.39 16.49 -7.88
C HIS A 133 13.02 15.07 -7.44
N TRP A 134 13.93 14.13 -7.63
CA TRP A 134 13.88 12.86 -6.92
C TRP A 134 13.85 13.12 -5.41
N ARG A 135 12.80 12.66 -4.73
CA ARG A 135 12.78 12.61 -3.27
C ARG A 135 13.39 11.30 -2.85
N PHE A 136 14.56 11.32 -2.21
CA PHE A 136 15.23 10.14 -1.64
C PHE A 136 14.40 9.37 -0.60
N ASN A 137 13.22 9.85 -0.21
CA ASN A 137 12.44 9.28 0.88
C ASN A 137 10.94 9.47 0.64
N ILE A 138 10.15 8.38 0.70
CA ILE A 138 8.69 8.41 0.53
C ILE A 138 8.05 8.83 1.84
N SER A 139 8.09 10.13 2.11
CA SER A 139 7.54 10.78 3.31
C SER A 139 8.31 10.44 4.59
N ARG A 140 8.85 11.48 5.23
CA ARG A 140 9.29 11.37 6.63
C ARG A 140 8.13 10.83 7.47
N PRO A 141 8.34 9.81 8.34
CA PRO A 141 7.39 9.54 9.40
C PRO A 141 7.25 10.79 10.27
N ALA A 142 6.11 10.95 10.94
CA ALA A 142 5.81 12.06 11.86
C ALA A 142 6.66 12.01 13.16
N SER A 143 7.95 11.69 13.07
CA SER A 143 8.88 11.57 14.19
C SER A 143 9.95 12.66 14.23
N ASP A 144 10.09 13.51 13.20
CA ASP A 144 10.99 14.66 13.24
C ASP A 144 10.20 15.96 13.43
N ILE A 145 9.73 16.17 14.67
CA ILE A 145 9.52 17.52 15.20
C ILE A 145 10.76 17.79 16.06
N ASP A 146 11.73 18.52 15.51
CA ASP A 146 12.73 19.19 16.34
C ASP A 146 12.01 20.26 17.17
N ILE A 147 12.18 20.17 18.48
CA ILE A 147 11.78 21.17 19.48
C ILE A 147 12.91 22.18 19.66
#